data_AF-A0A418Y316-F1
#
_entry.id   AF-A0A418Y316-F1
#
_cell.length_a   1.000
_cell.length_b   1.000
_cell.length_c   1.000
_cell.angle_alpha   90.00
_cell.angle_beta   90.00
_cell.angle_gamma   90.00
#
_symmetry.space_group_name_H-M   'P 1'
#
loop_
_entity.id
_entity.type
_entity.pdbx_description
1 polymer ?
#
loop_
_entity_poly.entity_id
_entity_poly.type
_entity_poly.pdbx_seq_one_letter_code
_entity_poly.pdbx_strand_id
1 'polypeptide(L)'
;MNQPYAAPGADVAVTGNETYQPKFLSLSGRIGRMRYFVYGTGLTFLFYGVLGIAAAIMIPGFASGGEAAAGAGAMILGLVAFVGMIAVMVFAWGFMVRRLNDINASGWLSLLMLLPLVNFVLALILLFKKGSDGGNNYGAAPVDNSGAVKALFAVLLVLLIGYFAVVMPMSFAAYNDYLQQAQSAQFEYPDY
;
A
#
# COMPACT_ATOMS: atom_id res chain seq x y z
N MET A 1 17.84 3.53 55.24
CA MET A 1 18.75 3.31 54.10
C MET A 1 18.35 4.27 52.98
N ASN A 2 19.06 5.40 52.83
CA ASN A 2 18.86 6.32 51.71
C ASN A 2 19.61 5.76 50.50
N GLN A 3 18.90 5.26 49.50
CA GLN A 3 19.53 4.84 48.25
C GLN A 3 19.67 6.06 47.33
N PRO A 4 20.89 6.58 47.07
CA PRO A 4 21.11 7.77 46.24
C PRO A 4 20.83 7.55 44.75
N TYR A 5 20.62 6.29 44.34
CA TYR A 5 20.44 5.86 42.96
C TYR A 5 19.02 5.32 42.70
N ALA A 6 18.00 5.91 43.33
CA ALA A 6 16.63 5.68 42.90
C ALA A 6 16.46 6.27 41.50
N ALA A 7 16.19 5.43 40.50
CA ALA A 7 15.75 5.90 39.19
C ALA A 7 14.52 6.81 39.40
N PRO A 8 14.39 7.93 38.66
CA PRO A 8 13.18 8.73 38.69
C PRO A 8 12.01 7.79 38.53
N GLY A 9 11.05 7.81 39.46
CA GLY A 9 9.83 7.05 39.31
C GLY A 9 9.19 7.53 38.01
N ALA A 10 9.39 6.77 36.93
CA ALA A 10 8.63 6.98 35.73
C ALA A 10 7.20 6.73 36.17
N ASP A 11 6.40 7.78 36.18
CA ASP A 11 4.98 7.71 36.44
C ASP A 11 4.36 6.93 35.27
N VAL A 12 4.49 5.61 35.31
CA VAL A 12 4.02 4.68 34.26
C VAL A 12 2.52 4.43 34.38
N ALA A 13 1.85 5.22 35.20
CA ALA A 13 0.45 5.53 34.96
C ALA A 13 0.38 6.36 33.67
N VAL A 14 0.37 5.70 32.50
CA VAL A 14 -0.31 6.23 31.31
C VAL A 14 -1.81 6.21 31.64
N THR A 15 -2.22 6.96 32.66
CA THR A 15 -3.59 7.29 32.99
C THR A 15 -3.94 8.48 32.14
N GLY A 16 -4.20 8.18 30.88
CA GLY A 16 -4.70 9.16 29.94
C GLY A 16 -5.44 8.43 28.85
N ASN A 17 -6.72 8.73 28.70
CA ASN A 17 -7.44 8.61 27.43
C ASN A 17 -6.82 9.53 26.36
N GLU A 18 -5.50 9.72 26.37
CA GLU A 18 -4.78 10.52 25.43
C GLU A 18 -4.79 9.78 24.11
N THR A 19 -5.55 10.33 23.18
CA THR A 19 -5.65 9.87 21.82
C THR A 19 -4.75 10.73 20.93
N TYR A 20 -4.09 10.12 19.96
CA TYR A 20 -3.20 10.80 19.01
C TYR A 20 -3.84 10.81 17.61
N GLN A 21 -3.75 11.93 16.88
CA GLN A 21 -4.19 12.02 15.48
C GLN A 21 -3.09 11.50 14.53
N PRO A 22 -3.31 10.39 13.80
CA PRO A 22 -2.32 9.85 12.87
C PRO A 22 -2.06 10.79 11.68
N LYS A 23 -0.85 11.36 11.62
CA LYS A 23 -0.40 12.17 10.46
C LYS A 23 -0.17 11.28 9.24
N PHE A 24 -0.44 11.80 8.04
CA PHE A 24 -0.24 11.09 6.78
C PHE A 24 1.26 10.83 6.50
N LEU A 25 2.11 11.85 6.62
CA LEU A 25 3.55 11.74 6.31
C LEU A 25 4.42 11.17 7.45
N SER A 26 3.82 10.71 8.56
CA SER A 26 4.59 10.10 9.65
C SER A 26 4.93 8.65 9.33
N LEU A 27 6.16 8.23 9.60
CA LEU A 27 6.60 6.82 9.52
C LEU A 27 6.60 6.12 10.90
N SER A 28 6.32 6.87 11.97
CA SER A 28 6.27 6.34 13.34
C SER A 28 4.89 6.54 13.98
N GLY A 29 4.66 5.81 15.07
CA GLY A 29 3.42 5.79 15.84
C GLY A 29 2.38 4.82 15.32
N ARG A 30 1.13 5.02 15.74
CA ARG A 30 -0.01 4.15 15.45
C ARG A 30 -0.94 4.77 14.41
N ILE A 31 -1.71 3.94 13.69
CA ILE A 31 -2.56 4.39 12.57
C ILE A 31 -3.99 3.84 12.58
N GLY A 32 -4.24 2.63 13.09
CA GLY A 32 -5.55 1.99 13.01
C GLY A 32 -5.84 1.36 11.64
N ARG A 33 -6.70 0.32 11.61
CA ARG A 33 -7.01 -0.48 10.40
C ARG A 33 -7.61 0.31 9.24
N MET A 34 -8.53 1.25 9.53
CA MET A 34 -9.23 2.00 8.47
C MET A 34 -8.30 3.03 7.82
N ARG A 35 -7.53 3.79 8.62
CA ARG A 35 -6.55 4.75 8.07
C ARG A 35 -5.38 4.04 7.40
N TYR A 36 -4.98 2.86 7.88
CA TYR A 36 -4.01 2.02 7.17
C TYR A 36 -4.48 1.70 5.74
N PHE A 37 -5.72 1.23 5.58
CA PHE A 37 -6.32 1.00 4.26
C PHE A 37 -6.41 2.29 3.45
N VAL A 38 -6.99 3.35 4.02
CA VAL A 38 -7.20 4.62 3.31
C VAL A 38 -5.88 5.25 2.86
N TYR A 39 -4.86 5.29 3.72
CA TYR A 39 -3.58 5.91 3.38
C TYR A 39 -2.80 5.06 2.37
N GLY A 40 -2.77 3.74 2.56
CA GLY A 40 -2.09 2.83 1.64
C GLY A 40 -2.76 2.80 0.27
N THR A 41 -4.02 2.38 0.23
CA THR A 41 -4.80 2.29 -1.01
C THR A 41 -4.97 3.65 -1.68
N GLY A 42 -5.27 4.70 -0.91
CA GLY A 42 -5.40 6.06 -1.45
C GLY A 42 -4.11 6.58 -2.10
N LEU A 43 -2.95 6.34 -1.49
CA LEU A 43 -1.65 6.71 -2.07
C LEU A 43 -1.38 5.95 -3.37
N THR A 44 -1.68 4.65 -3.42
CA THR A 44 -1.52 3.82 -4.63
C THR A 44 -2.42 4.29 -5.76
N PHE A 45 -3.70 4.52 -5.49
CA PHE A 45 -4.65 5.03 -6.49
C PHE A 45 -4.27 6.43 -6.98
N LEU A 46 -3.86 7.32 -6.07
CA LEU A 46 -3.40 8.66 -6.43
C LEU A 46 -2.18 8.59 -7.36
N PHE A 47 -1.21 7.74 -7.04
CA PHE A 47 -0.01 7.55 -7.84
C PHE A 47 -0.34 7.04 -9.25
N TYR A 48 -1.14 5.98 -9.38
CA TYR A 48 -1.53 5.47 -10.69
C TYR A 48 -2.42 6.44 -11.47
N GLY A 49 -3.26 7.21 -10.78
CA GLY A 49 -4.05 8.28 -11.41
C GLY A 49 -3.17 9.38 -12.00
N VAL A 50 -2.20 9.89 -11.24
CA VAL A 50 -1.24 10.89 -11.71
C VAL A 50 -0.39 10.34 -12.85
N LEU A 51 0.10 9.10 -12.73
CA LEU A 51 0.89 8.47 -13.78
C LEU A 51 0.07 8.25 -15.06
N GLY A 52 -1.19 7.83 -14.93
CA GLY A 52 -2.10 7.64 -16.06
C GLY A 52 -2.42 8.96 -16.79
N ILE A 53 -2.66 10.04 -16.03
CA ILE A 53 -2.84 11.39 -16.61
C ILE A 53 -1.57 11.85 -17.32
N ALA A 54 -0.40 11.69 -16.70
CA ALA A 54 0.88 12.04 -17.31
C ALA A 54 1.11 11.25 -18.60
N ALA A 55 0.85 9.95 -18.60
CA ALA A 55 0.94 9.09 -19.79
C ALA A 55 -0.02 9.54 -20.89
N ALA A 56 -1.29 9.83 -20.56
CA ALA A 56 -2.29 10.29 -21.53
C ALA A 56 -1.90 11.61 -22.22
N ILE A 57 -1.20 12.51 -21.52
CA ILE A 57 -0.73 13.79 -22.08
C ILE A 57 0.56 13.59 -22.89
N MET A 58 1.51 12.81 -22.36
CA MET A 58 2.86 12.70 -22.91
C MET A 58 2.94 11.78 -24.12
N ILE A 59 2.23 10.64 -24.10
CA ILE A 59 2.33 9.61 -25.15
C ILE A 59 2.00 10.16 -26.55
N PRO A 60 0.90 10.91 -26.76
CA PRO A 60 0.59 11.45 -28.09
C PRO A 60 1.68 12.40 -28.61
N GLY A 61 2.25 13.24 -27.74
CA GLY A 61 3.32 14.18 -28.09
C GLY A 61 4.57 13.46 -28.56
N PHE A 62 5.04 12.47 -27.79
CA PHE A 62 6.22 11.69 -28.16
C PHE A 62 5.99 10.80 -29.39
N ALA A 63 4.79 10.20 -29.52
CA ALA A 63 4.45 9.37 -30.67
C ALA A 63 4.46 10.16 -31.99
N SER A 64 4.08 11.45 -31.95
CA SER A 64 4.10 12.32 -33.13
C SER A 64 5.51 12.74 -33.59
N GLY A 65 6.52 12.56 -32.75
CA GLY A 65 7.92 12.94 -33.02
C GLY A 65 8.76 11.86 -33.71
N GLY A 66 8.15 10.75 -34.14
CA GLY A 66 8.85 9.60 -34.73
C GLY A 66 9.43 8.62 -33.70
N GLU A 67 9.98 7.50 -34.17
CA GLU A 67 10.37 6.36 -33.33
C GLU A 67 11.39 6.73 -32.25
N ALA A 68 12.37 7.58 -32.56
CA ALA A 68 13.37 8.03 -31.59
C ALA A 68 12.75 8.85 -30.45
N ALA A 69 11.79 9.73 -30.76
CA ALA A 69 11.08 10.54 -29.76
C ALA A 69 10.13 9.68 -28.93
N ALA A 70 9.44 8.72 -29.55
CA ALA A 70 8.60 7.76 -28.86
C ALA A 70 9.41 6.92 -27.86
N GLY A 71 10.59 6.43 -28.28
CA GLY A 71 11.52 5.70 -27.41
C GLY A 71 12.01 6.52 -26.22
N ALA A 72 12.43 7.77 -26.47
CA ALA A 72 12.84 8.68 -25.40
C ALA A 72 11.68 8.98 -24.41
N GLY A 73 10.48 9.22 -24.93
CA GLY A 73 9.28 9.44 -24.12
C GLY A 73 8.94 8.26 -23.22
N ALA A 74 9.00 7.04 -23.77
CA ALA A 74 8.79 5.81 -23.01
C ALA A 74 9.83 5.62 -21.90
N MET A 75 11.11 5.89 -22.17
CA MET A 75 12.17 5.82 -21.16
C MET A 75 11.95 6.84 -20.03
N ILE A 76 11.58 8.07 -20.36
CA ILE A 76 11.30 9.12 -19.37
C ILE A 76 10.11 8.73 -18.49
N LEU A 77 8.98 8.33 -19.09
CA LEU A 77 7.80 7.88 -18.35
C LEU A 77 8.11 6.66 -17.48
N GLY A 78 8.88 5.71 -18.01
CA GLY A 78 9.32 4.53 -17.27
C GLY A 78 10.18 4.89 -16.06
N LEU A 79 11.13 5.81 -16.20
CA LEU A 79 11.96 6.28 -15.09
C LEU A 79 11.15 7.01 -14.03
N VAL A 80 10.24 7.90 -14.43
CA VAL A 80 9.34 8.61 -13.50
C VAL A 80 8.45 7.62 -12.75
N ALA A 81 7.88 6.65 -13.47
CA ALA A 81 7.07 5.59 -12.87
C ALA A 81 7.89 4.75 -11.86
N PHE A 82 9.12 4.39 -12.21
CA PHE A 82 10.00 3.60 -11.36
C PHE A 82 10.35 4.33 -10.06
N VAL A 83 10.84 5.57 -10.15
CA VAL A 83 11.17 6.39 -8.98
C VAL A 83 9.94 6.65 -8.11
N GLY A 84 8.80 6.97 -8.74
CA GLY A 84 7.54 7.16 -8.04
C GLY A 84 7.05 5.90 -7.33
N MET A 85 7.20 4.74 -7.95
CA MET A 85 6.84 3.45 -7.34
C MET A 85 7.69 3.17 -6.09
N ILE A 86 8.99 3.45 -6.14
CA ILE A 86 9.88 3.33 -4.95
C ILE A 86 9.36 4.21 -3.82
N ALA A 87 9.01 5.46 -4.10
CA ALA A 87 8.46 6.37 -3.09
C ALA A 87 7.17 5.82 -2.47
N VAL A 88 6.23 5.36 -3.30
CA VAL A 88 4.97 4.74 -2.83
C VAL A 88 5.24 3.52 -1.97
N MET A 89 6.20 2.66 -2.37
CA MET A 89 6.59 1.46 -1.63
C MET A 89 7.14 1.81 -0.24
N VAL A 90 8.00 2.83 -0.13
CA VAL A 90 8.55 3.28 1.16
C VAL A 90 7.44 3.77 2.10
N PHE A 91 6.50 4.57 1.61
CA PHE A 91 5.37 5.02 2.43
C PHE A 91 4.42 3.88 2.81
N ALA A 92 4.10 2.99 1.87
CA ALA A 92 3.27 1.81 2.14
C ALA A 92 3.90 0.91 3.21
N TRP A 93 5.21 0.72 3.15
CA TRP A 93 5.95 -0.01 4.17
C TRP A 93 5.91 0.69 5.54
N GLY A 94 6.09 2.01 5.57
CA GLY A 94 5.90 2.83 6.78
C GLY A 94 4.51 2.68 7.39
N PHE A 95 3.44 2.69 6.58
CA PHE A 95 2.07 2.47 7.07
C PHE A 95 1.89 1.08 7.66
N MET A 96 2.51 0.05 7.08
CA MET A 96 2.48 -1.30 7.61
C MET A 96 3.20 -1.40 8.96
N VAL A 97 4.38 -0.78 9.11
CA VAL A 97 5.10 -0.71 10.39
C VAL A 97 4.22 -0.05 11.46
N ARG A 98 3.58 1.06 11.14
CA ARG A 98 2.65 1.75 12.05
C ARG A 98 1.42 0.90 12.40
N ARG A 99 0.97 0.06 11.47
CA ARG A 99 -0.14 -0.85 11.70
C ARG A 99 0.25 -2.03 12.58
N LEU A 100 1.46 -2.54 12.45
CA LEU A 100 2.05 -3.53 13.36
C LEU A 100 2.17 -2.96 14.78
N ASN A 101 2.71 -1.74 14.89
CA ASN A 101 2.79 -1.02 16.17
C ASN A 101 1.40 -0.81 16.81
N ASP A 102 0.36 -0.61 16.00
CA ASP A 102 -1.01 -0.44 16.50
C ASP A 102 -1.61 -1.73 17.09
N ILE A 103 -1.15 -2.91 16.67
CA ILE A 103 -1.51 -4.20 17.31
C ILE A 103 -0.49 -4.64 18.37
N ASN A 104 0.35 -3.71 18.83
CA ASN A 104 1.45 -3.90 19.78
C ASN A 104 2.47 -4.95 19.32
N ALA A 105 2.72 -5.03 18.01
CA ALA A 105 3.69 -5.93 17.40
C ALA A 105 4.88 -5.17 16.84
N SER A 106 6.04 -5.83 16.78
CA SER A 106 7.27 -5.24 16.25
C SER A 106 7.15 -4.90 14.77
N GLY A 107 7.57 -3.69 14.41
CA GLY A 107 7.69 -3.24 13.02
C GLY A 107 8.55 -4.15 12.15
N TRP A 108 9.50 -4.90 12.73
CA TRP A 108 10.32 -5.88 12.01
C TRP A 108 9.52 -7.00 11.34
N LEU A 109 8.31 -7.30 11.85
CA LEU A 109 7.42 -8.29 11.21
C LEU A 109 6.94 -7.84 9.83
N SER A 110 7.11 -6.57 9.47
CA SER A 110 6.84 -6.07 8.11
C SER A 110 7.69 -6.76 7.05
N LEU A 111 8.88 -7.27 7.39
CA LEU A 111 9.74 -8.02 6.47
C LEU A 111 9.10 -9.33 5.98
N LEU A 112 8.11 -9.86 6.71
CA LEU A 112 7.34 -11.03 6.27
C LEU A 112 6.55 -10.77 4.98
N MET A 113 6.38 -9.51 4.55
CA MET A 113 5.79 -9.17 3.25
C MET A 113 6.59 -9.73 2.06
N LEU A 114 7.89 -9.99 2.25
CA LEU A 114 8.77 -10.54 1.23
C LEU A 114 8.52 -12.03 0.96
N LEU A 115 7.75 -12.70 1.82
CA LEU A 115 7.42 -14.12 1.71
C LEU A 115 6.00 -14.25 1.13
N PRO A 116 5.80 -14.76 -0.10
CA PRO A 116 4.50 -14.68 -0.81
C PRO A 116 3.30 -15.22 -0.03
N LEU A 117 3.42 -16.40 0.60
CA LEU A 117 2.32 -17.02 1.36
C LEU A 117 2.11 -16.35 2.72
N VAL A 118 3.20 -15.96 3.39
CA VAL A 118 3.14 -15.33 4.72
C VAL A 118 2.60 -13.90 4.59
N ASN A 119 2.92 -13.20 3.51
CA ASN A 119 2.42 -11.87 3.21
C ASN A 119 0.88 -11.85 3.13
N PHE A 120 0.26 -12.88 2.53
CA PHE A 120 -1.19 -12.97 2.47
C PHE A 120 -1.82 -13.07 3.86
N VAL A 121 -1.31 -13.95 4.72
CA VAL A 121 -1.79 -14.10 6.10
C VAL A 121 -1.57 -12.81 6.90
N LEU A 122 -0.39 -12.19 6.75
CA LEU A 122 -0.08 -10.91 7.38
C LEU A 122 -1.06 -9.82 6.94
N ALA A 123 -1.35 -9.71 5.64
CA ALA A 123 -2.31 -8.74 5.10
C ALA A 123 -3.70 -8.91 5.73
N LEU A 124 -4.20 -10.14 5.86
CA LEU A 124 -5.47 -10.41 6.54
C LEU A 124 -5.44 -9.97 8.00
N ILE A 125 -4.37 -10.26 8.74
CA ILE A 125 -4.19 -9.83 10.12
C ILE A 125 -4.22 -8.30 10.20
N LEU A 126 -3.49 -7.60 9.34
CA LEU A 126 -3.40 -6.14 9.35
C LEU A 126 -4.74 -5.47 9.01
N LEU A 127 -5.55 -6.07 8.14
CA LEU A 127 -6.87 -5.57 7.77
C LEU A 127 -7.91 -5.77 8.87
N PHE A 128 -8.00 -6.97 9.45
CA PHE A 128 -9.12 -7.34 10.31
C PHE A 128 -8.85 -7.23 11.81
N LYS A 129 -7.62 -7.49 12.26
CA LYS A 129 -7.30 -7.50 13.70
C LYS A 129 -7.59 -6.14 14.34
N LYS A 130 -8.25 -6.09 15.49
CA LYS A 130 -8.41 -4.83 16.24
C LYS A 130 -7.04 -4.36 16.77
N GLY A 131 -6.80 -3.04 16.76
CA GLY A 131 -5.63 -2.45 17.46
C GLY A 131 -5.72 -2.66 18.98
N SER A 132 -4.62 -2.44 19.69
CA SER A 132 -4.60 -2.55 21.16
C SER A 132 -5.47 -1.47 21.81
N ASP A 133 -6.20 -1.85 22.85
CA ASP A 133 -7.00 -0.91 23.65
C ASP A 133 -6.09 0.01 24.47
N GLY A 134 -6.43 1.30 24.53
CA GLY A 134 -5.63 2.31 25.23
C GLY A 134 -4.22 2.52 24.65
N GLY A 135 -3.32 3.08 25.46
CA GLY A 135 -1.90 3.23 25.13
C GLY A 135 -1.17 1.89 25.06
N ASN A 136 -0.12 1.79 24.23
CA ASN A 136 0.75 0.62 24.15
C ASN A 136 2.24 1.02 24.08
N ASN A 137 3.14 0.06 23.84
CA ASN A 137 4.60 0.30 23.77
C ASN A 137 5.03 1.32 22.68
N TYR A 138 4.12 1.63 21.75
CA TYR A 138 4.30 2.55 20.63
C TYR A 138 3.48 3.84 20.78
N GLY A 139 2.91 4.08 21.96
CA GLY A 139 2.24 5.32 22.35
C GLY A 139 0.72 5.24 22.45
N ALA A 140 0.13 6.43 22.57
CA ALA A 140 -1.31 6.70 22.66
C ALA A 140 -2.14 6.03 21.56
N ALA A 141 -3.39 5.67 21.88
CA ALA A 141 -4.33 5.13 20.90
C ALA A 141 -4.60 6.15 19.77
N PRO A 142 -4.77 5.72 18.51
CA PRO A 142 -5.22 6.61 17.46
C PRO A 142 -6.65 7.10 17.77
N VAL A 143 -6.94 8.38 17.48
CA VAL A 143 -8.31 8.91 17.59
C VAL A 143 -9.27 8.18 16.67
N ASP A 144 -10.57 8.29 16.96
CA ASP A 144 -11.62 7.77 16.10
C ASP A 144 -11.56 8.32 14.67
N ASN A 145 -12.08 7.51 13.73
CA ASN A 145 -12.13 7.89 12.33
C ASN A 145 -13.22 8.95 12.12
N SER A 146 -12.82 10.10 11.55
CA SER A 146 -13.77 11.13 11.16
C SER A 146 -14.70 10.65 10.05
N GLY A 147 -15.84 11.33 9.86
CA GLY A 147 -16.78 11.03 8.77
C GLY A 147 -16.10 11.03 7.39
N ALA A 148 -15.17 11.96 7.15
CA ALA A 148 -14.39 12.02 5.92
C ALA A 148 -13.53 10.77 5.69
N VAL A 149 -12.86 10.24 6.72
CA VAL A 149 -12.07 9.00 6.62
C VAL A 149 -12.96 7.81 6.29
N LYS A 150 -14.15 7.72 6.90
CA LYS A 150 -15.13 6.65 6.61
C LYS A 150 -15.68 6.74 5.18
N ALA A 151 -16.01 7.95 4.72
CA ALA A 151 -16.46 8.19 3.35
C ALA A 151 -15.36 7.83 2.34
N LEU A 152 -14.13 8.27 2.59
CA LEU A 152 -12.99 7.96 1.72
C LEU A 152 -12.70 6.45 1.69
N PHE A 153 -12.82 5.76 2.83
CA PHE A 153 -12.74 4.30 2.88
C PHE A 153 -13.76 3.65 1.95
N ALA A 154 -15.03 4.08 2.01
CA ALA A 154 -16.08 3.53 1.15
C ALA A 154 -15.81 3.79 -0.34
N VAL A 155 -15.41 5.02 -0.70
CA VAL A 155 -15.05 5.37 -2.09
C VAL A 155 -13.89 4.52 -2.59
N LEU A 156 -12.80 4.42 -1.81
CA LEU A 156 -11.63 3.62 -2.19
C LEU A 156 -11.96 2.13 -2.30
N LEU A 157 -12.88 1.62 -1.47
CA LEU A 157 -13.32 0.23 -1.54
C LEU A 157 -14.11 -0.03 -2.83
N VAL A 158 -15.00 0.88 -3.23
CA VAL A 158 -15.71 0.81 -4.52
C VAL A 158 -14.73 0.89 -5.69
N LEU A 159 -13.76 1.81 -5.65
CA LEU A 159 -12.73 1.91 -6.69
C LEU A 159 -11.88 0.64 -6.78
N LEU A 160 -11.53 0.03 -5.65
CA LEU A 160 -10.78 -1.22 -5.61
C LEU A 160 -11.57 -2.38 -6.23
N ILE A 161 -12.85 -2.51 -5.90
CA ILE A 161 -13.73 -3.53 -6.49
C ILE A 161 -13.88 -3.28 -8.00
N GLY A 162 -14.13 -2.03 -8.40
CA GLY A 162 -14.23 -1.64 -9.81
C GLY A 162 -12.96 -1.93 -10.60
N TYR A 163 -11.79 -1.68 -10.02
CA TYR A 163 -10.50 -2.02 -10.61
C TYR A 163 -10.39 -3.51 -10.91
N PHE A 164 -10.68 -4.39 -9.93
CA PHE A 164 -10.66 -5.84 -10.17
C PHE A 164 -11.73 -6.30 -11.16
N ALA A 165 -12.91 -5.68 -11.15
CA ALA A 165 -13.99 -6.00 -12.09
C ALA A 165 -13.62 -5.70 -13.55
N VAL A 166 -12.77 -4.70 -13.79
CA VAL A 166 -12.27 -4.36 -15.15
C VAL A 166 -11.05 -5.19 -15.52
N VAL A 167 -10.08 -5.34 -14.62
CA VAL A 167 -8.81 -5.99 -14.94
C VAL A 167 -8.92 -7.52 -15.06
N MET A 168 -9.73 -8.18 -14.21
CA MET A 168 -9.83 -9.65 -14.24
C MET A 168 -10.34 -10.21 -15.58
N PRO A 169 -11.42 -9.67 -16.19
CA PRO A 169 -11.86 -10.12 -17.51
C PRO A 169 -10.82 -9.90 -18.61
N MET A 170 -10.10 -8.76 -18.58
CA MET A 170 -9.03 -8.48 -19.54
C MET A 170 -7.89 -9.50 -19.42
N SER A 171 -7.47 -9.82 -18.20
CA SER A 171 -6.44 -10.84 -17.95
C SER A 171 -6.89 -12.23 -18.40
N PHE A 172 -8.16 -12.59 -18.17
CA PHE A 172 -8.71 -13.87 -18.61
C PHE A 172 -8.79 -13.96 -20.14
N ALA A 173 -9.22 -12.90 -20.81
CA ALA A 173 -9.23 -12.84 -22.28
C ALA A 173 -7.81 -13.01 -22.85
N ALA A 174 -6.84 -12.26 -22.34
CA ALA A 174 -5.45 -12.38 -22.77
C ALA A 174 -4.86 -13.79 -22.53
N TYR A 175 -5.25 -14.44 -21.43
CA TYR A 175 -4.86 -15.83 -21.16
C TYR A 175 -5.46 -16.81 -22.17
N ASN A 176 -6.72 -16.63 -22.54
CA ASN A 176 -7.37 -17.47 -23.55
C ASN A 176 -6.72 -17.28 -24.92
N ASP A 177 -6.36 -16.06 -25.30
CA ASP A 177 -5.66 -15.78 -26.56
C ASP A 177 -4.30 -16.49 -26.60
N TYR A 178 -3.55 -16.49 -25.49
CA TYR A 178 -2.31 -17.25 -25.35
C TYR A 178 -2.53 -18.76 -25.52
N LEU A 179 -3.58 -19.32 -24.90
CA LEU A 179 -3.88 -20.75 -25.02
C LEU A 179 -4.22 -21.13 -26.47
N GLN A 180 -4.96 -20.29 -27.19
CA GLN A 180 -5.28 -20.52 -28.60
C GLN A 180 -4.02 -20.52 -29.48
N GLN A 181 -3.12 -19.55 -29.27
CA GLN A 181 -1.85 -19.48 -30.00
C GLN A 181 -0.94 -20.69 -29.71
N ALA A 182 -0.88 -21.12 -28.45
CA ALA A 182 -0.11 -22.31 -28.06
C ALA A 182 -0.67 -23.58 -28.72
N GLN A 183 -2.00 -23.70 -28.80
CA GLN A 183 -2.66 -24.82 -29.49
C GLN A 183 -2.42 -24.78 -31.00
N SER A 184 -2.57 -23.63 -31.66
CA SER A 184 -2.32 -23.51 -33.10
C SER A 184 -0.88 -23.85 -33.48
N ALA A 185 0.10 -23.44 -32.67
CA ALA A 185 1.50 -23.78 -32.88
C ALA A 185 1.78 -25.28 -32.75
N GLN A 186 1.05 -26.00 -31.90
CA GLN A 186 1.13 -27.47 -31.79
C GLN A 186 0.54 -28.17 -33.02
N PHE A 187 -0.54 -27.64 -33.60
CA PHE A 187 -1.11 -28.19 -34.83
C PHE A 187 -0.25 -27.91 -36.08
N GLU A 188 0.60 -26.89 -36.04
CA GLU A 188 1.52 -26.54 -37.13
C GLU A 188 2.78 -27.43 -37.16
N TYR A 189 3.14 -28.06 -36.04
CA TYR A 189 4.22 -29.07 -35.95
C TYR A 189 3.74 -30.36 -35.28
N PRO A 190 2.91 -31.18 -35.95
CA PRO A 190 2.33 -32.39 -35.33
C PRO A 190 3.36 -33.50 -35.06
N ASP A 191 4.43 -33.58 -35.86
CA ASP A 191 5.35 -34.73 -35.87
C ASP A 191 6.82 -34.32 -36.10
N TYR A 192 7.58 -34.28 -35.00
CA TYR A 192 8.94 -34.81 -34.91
C TYR A 192 8.96 -35.87 -33.81
#